data_AF-A0A2M9Q766-F1
#
_entry.id   AF-A0A2M9Q766-F1
#
_cell.length_a   1.000
_cell.length_b   1.000
_cell.length_c   1.000
_cell.angle_alpha   90.00
_cell.angle_beta   90.00
_cell.angle_gamma   90.00
#
_symmetry.space_group_name_H-M   'P 1'
#
loop_
_entity.id
_entity.type
_entity.pdbx_description
1 polymer ?
#
loop_
_entity_poly.entity_id
_entity_poly.type
_entity_poly.pdbx_seq_one_letter_code
_entity_poly.pdbx_strand_id
1 'polypeptide(L)' 'MRLEELVGKFVRIEYIDSAVDFGKFEGIDKDLNVIHLHKNDSNDNLFIPLSSVKSISESYT' A
#
# COMPACT_ATOMS: atom_id res chain seq x y z
N MET A 1 -11.61 -4.57 -9.28
CA MET A 1 -10.29 -5.18 -9.04
C MET A 1 -10.28 -5.71 -7.63
N ARG A 2 -9.80 -6.94 -7.42
CA ARG A 2 -9.63 -7.51 -6.07
C ARG A 2 -8.29 -7.06 -5.51
N LEU A 3 -8.19 -6.94 -4.19
CA LEU A 3 -6.95 -6.50 -3.54
C LEU A 3 -5.78 -7.46 -3.79
N GLU A 4 -6.07 -8.76 -3.89
CA GLU A 4 -5.10 -9.81 -4.22
C GLU A 4 -4.45 -9.60 -5.60
N GLU A 5 -5.15 -8.97 -6.55
CA GLU A 5 -4.62 -8.68 -7.89
C GLU A 5 -3.64 -7.50 -7.89
N LEU A 6 -3.54 -6.77 -6.78
CA LEU A 6 -2.60 -5.66 -6.61
C LEU A 6 -1.25 -6.13 -6.04
N VAL A 7 -1.14 -7.36 -5.55
CA VAL A 7 0.10 -7.87 -4.96
C VAL A 7 1.21 -7.88 -5.99
N GLY A 8 2.35 -7.30 -5.63
CA GLY A 8 3.51 -7.11 -6.49
C GLY A 8 3.43 -5.90 -7.42
N LYS A 9 2.28 -5.21 -7.48
CA LYS A 9 2.09 -4.04 -8.35
C LYS A 9 2.48 -2.74 -7.65
N PHE A 10 2.78 -1.74 -8.45
CA PHE A 10 2.92 -0.37 -7.97
C PHE A 10 1.52 0.21 -7.72
N VAL A 11 1.28 0.70 -6.50
CA VAL A 11 -0.01 1.19 -6.05
C VAL A 11 0.11 2.61 -5.50
N ARG A 12 -1.02 3.31 -5.55
CA ARG A 12 -1.30 4.52 -4.79
C ARG A 12 -2.14 4.13 -3.58
N ILE A 13 -1.68 4.49 -2.39
CA ILE A 13 -2.42 4.38 -1.13
C ILE A 13 -2.95 5.76 -0.78
N GLU A 14 -4.27 5.88 -0.62
CA GLU A 14 -4.92 7.08 -0.09
C GLU A 14 -5.32 6.82 1.36
N TYR A 15 -4.86 7.68 2.26
CA TYR A 15 -5.18 7.62 3.68
C TYR A 15 -6.49 8.38 3.98
N ILE A 16 -7.09 8.09 5.14
CA ILE A 16 -8.33 8.76 5.57
C ILE A 16 -8.13 10.27 5.77
N ASP A 17 -6.93 10.69 6.16
CA ASP A 17 -6.53 12.10 6.30
C ASP A 17 -6.21 12.79 4.95
N SER A 18 -6.46 12.11 3.83
CA SER A 18 -6.16 12.55 2.46
C SER A 18 -4.67 12.62 2.11
N ALA A 19 -3.77 12.13 2.97
CA ALA A 19 -2.39 11.88 2.56
C ALA A 19 -2.35 10.81 1.46
N VAL A 20 -1.27 10.80 0.70
CA VAL A 20 -1.07 9.84 -0.40
C VAL A 20 0.35 9.29 -0.33
N ASP A 21 0.47 7.97 -0.48
CA ASP A 21 1.76 7.30 -0.63
C ASP A 21 1.78 6.42 -1.88
N PHE A 22 2.97 6.21 -2.43
CA PHE A 22 3.23 5.45 -3.66
C PHE A 22 4.34 4.44 -3.43
N GLY A 23 4.14 3.22 -3.91
CA GLY A 23 5.07 2.13 -3.65
C GLY A 23 4.52 0.80 -4.12
N LYS A 24 5.23 -0.28 -3.77
CA LYS A 24 4.84 -1.63 -4.17
C LYS A 24 3.98 -2.26 -3.08
N PHE A 25 2.80 -2.76 -3.46
CA PHE A 25 1.92 -3.48 -2.54
C PHE A 25 2.35 -4.93 -2.43
N GLU A 26 2.72 -5.38 -1.24
CA GLU A 26 3.15 -6.77 -1.01
C GLU A 26 2.04 -7.62 -0.39
N GLY A 27 1.02 -7.00 0.20
CA GLY A 27 -0.17 -7.69 0.72
C GLY A 27 -0.74 -7.08 1.98
N ILE A 28 -1.58 -7.86 2.66
CA ILE A 28 -2.08 -7.57 4.01
C ILE A 28 -1.63 -8.70 4.94
N ASP A 29 -1.08 -8.35 6.10
CA ASP A 29 -0.69 -9.32 7.12
C ASP A 29 -1.89 -9.80 7.97
N LYS A 30 -1.64 -10.74 8.87
CA LYS A 30 -2.65 -11.28 9.79
C LYS A 30 -3.20 -10.25 10.79
N ASP A 31 -2.46 -9.16 11.01
CA ASP A 31 -2.77 -8.11 11.97
C ASP A 31 -3.49 -6.92 11.28
N LEU A 32 -3.93 -7.12 10.02
CA LEU A 32 -4.61 -6.14 9.19
C LEU A 32 -3.75 -4.90 8.89
N ASN A 33 -2.45 -5.09 8.69
CA ASN A 33 -1.55 -4.07 8.15
C ASN A 33 -1.30 -4.31 6.67
N VAL A 34 -1.34 -3.23 5.89
CA VAL A 34 -0.85 -3.18 4.51
C VAL A 34 0.67 -3.20 4.53
N ILE A 35 1.25 -4.17 3.84
CA ILE A 35 2.69 -4.27 3.61
C ILE A 35 3.01 -3.51 2.32
N HIS A 36 3.78 -2.43 2.46
CA HIS A 36 4.07 -1.49 1.39
C HIS A 36 5.57 -1.21 1.31
N LEU A 37 6.16 -1.37 0.13
CA LEU A 37 7.59 -1.08 -0.08
C LEU A 37 7.73 0.30 -0.70
N HIS A 38 8.28 1.23 0.07
CA HIS A 38 8.40 2.64 -0.32
C HIS A 38 9.50 2.80 -1.39
N LYS A 39 9.21 3.55 -2.45
CA LYS A 39 10.13 3.67 -3.61
C LYS A 39 11.41 4.45 -3.28
N ASN A 40 11.37 5.35 -2.29
CA ASN A 40 12.42 6.33 -2.03
C ASN A 40 13.36 6.01 -0.86
N ASP A 41 13.08 5.01 -0.03
CA ASP A 41 13.93 4.67 1.12
C ASP A 41 14.15 3.16 1.21
N SER A 42 15.38 2.75 0.91
CA SER A 42 16.07 1.57 1.45
C SER A 42 15.27 0.29 1.70
N ASN A 43 14.61 -0.34 0.71
CA ASN A 43 14.08 -1.72 0.81
C ASN A 43 13.23 -2.09 2.04
N ASP A 44 12.84 -1.12 2.86
CA ASP A 44 12.20 -1.39 4.14
C ASP A 44 10.70 -1.47 3.91
N ASN A 45 10.11 -2.55 4.43
CA ASN A 45 8.67 -2.72 4.41
C ASN A 45 8.04 -1.74 5.41
N LEU A 46 7.17 -0.86 4.91
CA LEU A 46 6.26 -0.10 5.72
C LEU A 46 5.04 -0.96 6.04
N PHE A 47 4.67 -0.96 7.32
CA PHE A 47 3.46 -1.59 7.81
C PHE A 47 2.46 -0.50 8.14
N ILE A 48 1.42 -0.41 7.31
CA ILE A 48 0.40 0.64 7.40
C ILE A 48 -0.89 0.00 7.93
N PRO A 49 -1.44 0.42 9.08
CA PRO A 49 -2.70 -0.09 9.58
C PRO A 49 -3.81 0.09 8.54
N LEU A 50 -4.52 -0.99 8.16
CA LEU A 50 -5.60 -0.92 7.16
C LEU A 50 -6.70 0.06 7.57
N SER A 51 -6.90 0.25 8.87
CA SER A 51 -7.85 1.23 9.43
C SER A 51 -7.51 2.69 9.11
N SER A 52 -6.27 2.98 8.69
CA SER A 52 -5.84 4.32 8.25
C SER A 52 -5.98 4.53 6.74
N VAL A 53 -6.22 3.44 6.00
CA VAL A 53 -6.28 3.42 4.53
C VAL A 53 -7.72 3.61 4.08
N LYS A 54 -7.93 4.63 3.24
CA LYS A 54 -9.21 4.89 2.58
C LYS A 54 -9.35 4.06 1.31
N SER A 55 -8.30 3.98 0.50
CA SER A 55 -8.31 3.17 -0.73
C SER A 55 -6.91 2.81 -1.21
N ILE A 56 -6.82 1.70 -1.96
CA ILE A 56 -5.60 1.24 -2.62
C ILE A 56 -5.95 1.00 -4.10
N SER A 57 -5.17 1.59 -5.01
CA SER A 57 -5.40 1.48 -6.45
C SER A 57 -4.09 1.30 -7.21
N GLU A 58 -4.08 0.51 -8.28
CA GLU A 58 -2.93 0.42 -9.19
C GLU A 58 -2.54 1.81 -9.72
N SER A 59 -1.25 2.08 -9.76
CA SER A 59 -0.71 3.35 -10.26
C SER A 59 0.23 3.09 -11.43
N TYR A 60 -0.11 3.65 -12.58
CA TYR A 60 0.69 3.61 -13.81
C TYR A 60 1.60 4.84 -13.88
N THR A 61 2.52 4.99 -12.91
CA THR A 61 3.66 5.90 -13.06
C THR A 61 4.79 5.24 -13.80
#